data_AF-A0A371JBA4-F1
#
_entry.id   AF-A0A371JBA4-F1
#
_cell.length_a   1.000
_cell.length_b   1.000
_cell.length_c   1.000
_cell.angle_alpha   90.00
_cell.angle_beta   90.00
_cell.angle_gamma   90.00
#
_symmetry.space_group_name_H-M   'P 1'
#
loop_
_entity.id
_entity.type
_entity.pdbx_description
1 polymer ?
#
loop_
_entity_poly.entity_id
_entity_poly.type
_entity_poly.pdbx_seq_one_letter_code
_entity_poly.pdbx_strand_id
1 'polypeptide(L)'
;MNKKIRMKKAQRVALYVTFVLIIGLLVYEFFKINSLNHALAALKTQLDTSYEETNAKIDAYQDNISIYLPDVIYVASGVTTELYDSQITSIGEQIDTYNVTWVCDIGKNMERKFSITGTDELIGEYPLEFDVYDNKMNLIATKSTVLSIVNNSLPQKISWLTIGDSLSSDANTYLHMAQLSGDNIEFVGTRDIDGYKCEARAGFSAADYLTETHFEYESGEPLQPFFNKETNQFDWNYYKTTTGCDPDVVEIFLGTNGADVDPTPNGDDIIKIIDLIREADPDIPIYMVNTIYMSNQDGIGSWQNSHDLAVLPGRYKYEEDTKIFNLMVYLAEHLADYNKVYIVPAAISHDSENDFNTDTQAASPYTTASEEVPDNGIHPGVAGYKQIADSIYSTLCGTIHEW
;
A
#
# COMPACT_ATOMS: atom_id res chain seq x y z
N MET A 1 54.52 95.01 13.14
CA MET A 1 54.77 93.77 13.93
C MET A 1 53.51 92.95 14.27
N ASN A 2 52.29 93.50 14.21
CA ASN A 2 51.06 92.87 14.73
C ASN A 2 50.37 91.81 13.82
N LYS A 3 50.58 91.83 12.50
CA LYS A 3 49.84 90.98 11.53
C LYS A 3 50.35 89.53 11.44
N LYS A 4 51.69 89.33 11.50
CA LYS A 4 52.34 87.99 11.50
C LYS A 4 52.03 87.18 12.76
N ILE A 5 51.94 87.84 13.92
CA ILE A 5 51.59 87.19 15.19
C ILE A 5 50.13 86.74 15.17
N ARG A 6 49.21 87.58 14.67
CA ARG A 6 47.79 87.23 14.47
C ARG A 6 47.62 86.03 13.53
N MET A 7 48.36 85.98 12.42
CA MET A 7 48.28 84.88 11.44
C MET A 7 48.80 83.55 12.02
N LYS A 8 49.93 83.54 12.74
CA LYS A 8 50.42 82.35 13.44
C LYS A 8 49.47 81.86 14.53
N LYS A 9 48.79 82.78 15.23
CA LYS A 9 47.79 82.45 16.26
C LYS A 9 46.53 81.83 15.61
N ALA A 10 46.06 82.39 14.49
CA ALA A 10 44.94 81.83 13.72
C ALA A 10 45.25 80.44 13.15
N GLN A 11 46.46 80.22 12.62
CA GLN A 11 46.91 78.89 12.14
C GLN A 11 46.98 77.85 13.26
N ARG A 12 47.45 78.23 14.46
CA ARG A 12 47.45 77.34 15.63
C ARG A 12 46.04 76.98 16.10
N VAL A 13 45.12 77.95 16.09
CA VAL A 13 43.70 77.71 16.43
C VAL A 13 43.04 76.82 15.38
N ALA A 14 43.27 77.07 14.09
CA ALA A 14 42.75 76.21 13.02
C ALA A 14 43.29 74.78 13.13
N LEU A 15 44.59 74.60 13.37
CA LEU A 15 45.19 73.28 13.59
C LEU A 15 44.59 72.57 14.81
N TYR A 16 44.36 73.29 15.90
CA TYR A 16 43.72 72.75 17.11
C TYR A 16 42.27 72.33 16.86
N VAL A 17 41.50 73.15 16.14
CA VAL A 17 40.12 72.83 15.76
C VAL A 17 40.08 71.60 14.85
N THR A 18 40.95 71.53 13.84
CA THR A 18 41.05 70.35 12.96
C THR A 18 41.46 69.10 13.74
N PHE A 19 42.39 69.21 14.69
CA PHE A 19 42.81 68.10 15.53
C PHE A 19 41.68 67.58 16.43
N VAL A 20 40.91 68.48 17.06
CA VAL A 20 39.72 68.12 17.86
C VAL A 20 38.64 67.47 17.00
N LEU A 21 38.42 67.95 15.77
CA LEU A 21 37.46 67.35 14.84
C LEU A 21 37.90 65.95 14.40
N ILE A 22 39.19 65.75 14.10
CA ILE A 22 39.72 64.42 13.75
C ILE A 22 39.56 63.45 14.91
N ILE A 23 39.88 63.86 16.14
CA ILE A 23 39.66 63.02 17.33
C ILE A 23 38.18 62.69 17.50
N GLY A 24 37.29 63.68 17.35
CA GLY A 24 35.84 63.47 17.42
C GLY A 24 35.34 62.45 16.40
N LEU A 25 35.82 62.51 15.16
CA LEU A 25 35.50 61.54 14.11
C LEU A 25 36.05 60.14 14.42
N LEU A 26 37.30 60.05 14.89
CA LEU A 26 37.90 58.76 15.27
C LEU A 26 37.15 58.11 16.44
N VAL A 27 36.75 58.90 17.43
CA VAL A 27 35.95 58.42 18.57
C VAL A 27 34.56 57.98 18.10
N TYR A 28 33.92 58.74 17.20
CA TYR A 28 32.63 58.36 16.62
C TYR A 28 32.72 57.05 15.83
N GLU A 29 33.71 56.89 14.95
CA GLU A 29 33.92 55.65 14.20
C GLU A 29 34.25 54.49 15.13
N PHE A 30 35.04 54.71 16.20
CA PHE A 30 35.31 53.69 17.21
C PHE A 30 34.02 53.21 17.89
N PHE A 31 33.15 54.13 18.34
CA PHE A 31 31.87 53.76 18.94
C PHE A 31 30.94 53.04 17.94
N LYS A 32 30.93 53.48 16.68
CA LYS A 32 30.14 52.85 15.62
C LYS A 32 30.63 51.43 15.32
N ILE A 33 31.94 51.22 15.18
CA ILE A 33 32.55 49.90 14.99
C ILE A 33 32.26 49.00 16.19
N ASN A 34 32.38 49.51 17.42
CA ASN A 34 32.07 48.72 18.61
C ASN A 34 30.59 48.31 18.67
N SER A 35 29.68 49.23 18.34
CA SER A 35 28.24 48.94 18.23
C SER A 35 27.95 47.87 17.16
N LEU A 36 28.57 47.97 15.99
CA LEU A 36 28.45 46.98 14.91
C LEU A 36 29.00 45.61 15.32
N ASN A 37 30.13 45.57 16.03
CA ASN A 37 30.71 44.31 16.53
C ASN A 37 29.79 43.65 17.57
N HIS A 38 29.17 44.42 18.46
CA HIS A 38 28.17 43.89 19.39
C HIS A 38 26.95 43.35 18.67
N ALA A 39 26.43 44.07 17.66
CA ALA A 39 25.31 43.62 16.85
C ALA A 39 25.65 42.33 16.07
N LEU A 40 26.85 42.25 15.51
CA LEU A 40 27.33 41.05 14.81
C LEU A 40 27.46 39.85 15.75
N ALA A 41 27.98 40.06 16.97
CA ALA A 41 28.07 39.00 17.97
C ALA A 41 26.67 38.48 18.36
N ALA A 42 25.72 39.39 18.58
CA ALA A 42 24.34 39.01 18.89
C ALA A 42 23.68 38.23 17.73
N LEU A 43 23.86 38.68 16.49
CA LEU A 43 23.35 38.00 15.31
C LEU A 43 23.95 36.60 15.15
N LYS A 44 25.26 36.45 15.41
CA LYS A 44 25.92 35.16 15.37
C LYS A 44 25.34 34.20 16.41
N THR A 45 25.15 34.65 17.65
CA THR A 45 24.50 33.83 18.69
C THR A 45 23.09 33.42 18.27
N GLN A 46 22.30 34.33 17.71
CA GLN A 46 20.95 33.99 17.20
C GLN A 46 20.99 32.94 16.08
N LEU A 47 21.94 33.05 15.15
CA LEU A 47 22.11 32.08 14.08
C LEU A 47 22.52 30.71 14.63
N ASP A 48 23.48 30.67 15.54
CA ASP A 48 23.97 29.43 16.16
C ASP A 48 22.82 28.74 16.93
N THR A 49 22.04 29.49 17.72
CA THR A 49 20.84 28.97 18.41
C THR A 49 19.78 28.47 17.43
N SER A 50 19.48 29.23 16.36
CA SER A 50 18.51 28.79 15.36
C SER A 50 18.98 27.52 14.64
N TYR A 51 20.28 27.38 14.39
CA TYR A 51 20.85 26.19 13.78
C TYR A 51 20.72 24.97 14.70
N GLU A 52 21.05 25.13 15.99
CA GLU A 52 20.86 24.08 17.00
C GLU A 52 19.39 23.66 17.14
N GLU A 53 18.47 24.61 17.19
CA GLU A 53 17.02 24.34 17.26
C GLU A 53 16.51 23.61 16.01
N THR A 54 16.95 24.03 14.81
CA THR A 54 16.57 23.35 13.56
C THR A 54 17.13 21.95 13.50
N ASN A 55 18.39 21.73 13.86
CA ASN A 55 18.97 20.39 13.91
C ASN A 55 18.27 19.50 14.94
N ALA A 56 17.96 20.03 16.13
CA ALA A 56 17.19 19.28 17.13
C ALA A 56 15.79 18.90 16.62
N LYS A 57 15.13 19.75 15.83
CA LYS A 57 13.85 19.43 15.18
C LYS A 57 13.99 18.38 14.08
N ILE A 58 15.05 18.44 13.28
CA ILE A 58 15.35 17.43 12.26
C ILE A 58 15.67 16.09 12.92
N ASP A 59 16.49 16.08 13.97
CA ASP A 59 16.83 14.86 14.71
C ASP A 59 15.63 14.29 15.48
N ALA A 60 14.66 15.13 15.86
CA ALA A 60 13.40 14.70 16.48
C ALA A 60 12.32 14.32 15.46
N TYR A 61 12.52 14.61 14.17
CA TYR A 61 11.62 14.16 13.11
C TYR A 61 11.88 12.68 12.87
N GLN A 62 10.98 11.83 13.38
CA GLN A 62 10.96 10.42 13.06
C GLN A 62 9.80 10.18 12.09
N ASP A 63 10.12 9.54 10.97
CA ASP A 63 9.08 9.04 10.07
C ASP A 63 8.27 7.99 10.84
N ASN A 64 6.96 8.21 10.91
CA ASN A 64 6.05 7.25 11.53
C ASN A 64 5.74 6.17 10.50
N ILE A 65 6.51 5.08 10.54
CA ILE A 65 6.33 3.94 9.64
C ILE A 65 5.40 2.94 10.31
N SER A 66 4.20 2.76 9.77
CA SER A 66 3.31 1.67 10.16
C SER A 66 3.64 0.44 9.33
N ILE A 67 3.67 -0.72 9.99
CA ILE A 67 3.88 -2.03 9.35
C ILE A 67 2.60 -2.86 9.51
N TYR A 68 2.13 -3.45 8.42
CA TYR A 68 1.07 -4.44 8.43
C TYR A 68 1.63 -5.84 8.15
N LEU A 69 1.35 -6.77 9.07
CA LEU A 69 1.45 -8.21 8.87
C LEU A 69 0.22 -8.84 9.54
N PRO A 70 -0.45 -9.82 8.91
CA PRO A 70 -1.48 -10.60 9.58
C PRO A 70 -0.87 -11.43 10.72
N ASP A 71 -1.68 -11.95 11.63
CA ASP A 71 -1.19 -12.75 12.77
C ASP A 71 -0.49 -14.04 12.32
N VAL A 72 -0.98 -14.64 11.23
CA VAL A 72 -0.42 -15.84 10.60
C VAL A 72 -0.34 -15.65 9.10
N ILE A 73 0.80 -16.00 8.50
CA ILE A 73 0.99 -16.12 7.06
C ILE A 73 1.15 -17.61 6.74
N TYR A 74 0.18 -18.18 6.03
CA TYR A 74 0.22 -19.57 5.61
C TYR A 74 0.98 -19.72 4.29
N VAL A 75 1.77 -20.79 4.18
CA VAL A 75 2.45 -21.19 2.93
C VAL A 75 2.22 -22.68 2.71
N ALA A 76 1.44 -23.03 1.69
CA ALA A 76 1.20 -24.43 1.36
C ALA A 76 2.46 -25.09 0.78
N SER A 77 2.64 -26.38 1.05
CA SER A 77 3.71 -27.17 0.44
C SER A 77 3.65 -27.11 -1.10
N GLY A 78 4.78 -26.86 -1.74
CA GLY A 78 4.88 -26.67 -3.20
C GLY A 78 4.56 -25.26 -3.70
N VAL A 79 4.10 -24.35 -2.83
CA VAL A 79 3.85 -22.93 -3.15
C VAL A 79 5.03 -22.07 -2.73
N THR A 80 5.34 -21.03 -3.51
CA THR A 80 6.29 -19.99 -3.10
C THR A 80 5.52 -18.75 -2.71
N THR A 81 5.77 -18.24 -1.51
CA THR A 81 5.21 -16.99 -1.02
C THR A 81 6.34 -15.99 -0.86
N GLU A 82 6.07 -14.78 -1.30
CA GLU A 82 6.97 -13.64 -1.16
C GLU A 82 6.23 -12.53 -0.42
N LEU A 83 6.94 -11.69 0.33
CA LEU A 83 6.37 -10.57 1.08
C LEU A 83 7.17 -9.33 0.78
N TYR A 84 6.54 -8.31 0.19
CA TYR A 84 7.24 -7.14 -0.37
C TYR A 84 7.34 -6.00 0.63
N ASP A 85 8.55 -5.46 0.81
CA ASP A 85 8.87 -4.45 1.82
C ASP A 85 8.03 -3.17 1.63
N SER A 86 7.85 -2.76 0.36
CA SER A 86 7.07 -1.59 -0.01
C SER A 86 5.56 -1.77 0.20
N GLN A 87 5.07 -3.01 0.26
CA GLN A 87 3.64 -3.31 0.36
C GLN A 87 3.22 -3.64 1.80
N ILE A 88 4.15 -3.98 2.69
CA ILE A 88 3.85 -4.17 4.12
C ILE A 88 4.00 -2.87 4.93
N THR A 89 4.53 -1.79 4.34
CA THR A 89 4.77 -0.52 5.05
C THR A 89 3.88 0.60 4.54
N SER A 90 3.51 1.52 5.44
CA SER A 90 2.69 2.69 5.10
C SER A 90 3.36 3.72 4.20
N ILE A 91 4.66 3.55 3.93
CA ILE A 91 5.46 4.51 3.16
C ILE A 91 5.74 4.05 1.72
N GLY A 92 5.20 2.89 1.31
CA GLY A 92 5.33 2.41 -0.06
C GLY A 92 6.79 2.20 -0.48
N GLU A 93 7.08 2.54 -1.73
CA GLU A 93 8.44 2.51 -2.32
C GLU A 93 9.46 3.40 -1.57
N GLN A 94 9.03 4.34 -0.72
CA GLN A 94 9.98 5.13 0.07
C GLN A 94 10.72 4.31 1.13
N ILE A 95 10.25 3.08 1.41
CA ILE A 95 10.97 2.13 2.25
C ILE A 95 12.38 1.82 1.73
N ASP A 96 12.63 1.99 0.43
CA ASP A 96 13.96 1.78 -0.18
C ASP A 96 15.01 2.80 0.31
N THR A 97 14.57 3.87 0.99
CA THR A 97 15.46 4.85 1.65
C THR A 97 15.87 4.46 3.07
N TYR A 98 15.31 3.36 3.57
CA TYR A 98 15.55 2.76 4.88
C TYR A 98 16.35 1.47 4.75
N ASN A 99 16.83 0.95 5.89
CA ASN A 99 17.49 -0.34 5.95
C ASN A 99 16.51 -1.34 6.57
N VAL A 100 16.12 -2.36 5.81
CA VAL A 100 15.14 -3.35 6.25
C VAL A 100 15.76 -4.74 6.38
N THR A 101 15.20 -5.56 7.26
CA THR A 101 15.58 -6.97 7.34
C THR A 101 14.40 -7.83 7.77
N TRP A 102 14.33 -9.00 7.16
CA TRP A 102 13.50 -10.10 7.63
C TRP A 102 14.32 -11.06 8.47
N VAL A 103 13.76 -11.47 9.61
CA VAL A 103 14.37 -12.44 10.53
C VAL A 103 13.44 -13.64 10.66
N CYS A 104 13.89 -14.78 10.15
CA CYS A 104 13.22 -16.07 10.28
C CYS A 104 14.25 -17.19 10.17
N ASP A 105 13.98 -18.33 10.80
CA ASP A 105 14.85 -19.52 10.73
C ASP A 105 14.84 -20.17 9.33
N ILE A 106 13.81 -19.88 8.52
CA ILE A 106 13.62 -20.38 7.17
C ILE A 106 13.35 -19.24 6.18
N GLY A 107 13.48 -19.53 4.89
CA GLY A 107 13.27 -18.55 3.83
C GLY A 107 14.51 -17.68 3.58
N LYS A 108 14.32 -16.61 2.81
CA LYS A 108 15.40 -15.72 2.37
C LYS A 108 14.98 -14.27 2.56
N ASN A 109 15.78 -13.53 3.30
CA ASN A 109 15.79 -12.07 3.26
C ASN A 109 16.44 -11.61 1.95
N MET A 110 15.74 -10.82 1.15
CA MET A 110 16.19 -10.25 -0.12
C MET A 110 16.01 -8.73 -0.11
N GLU A 111 16.58 -8.03 -1.09
CA GLU A 111 16.60 -6.57 -1.15
C GLU A 111 15.21 -5.90 -1.17
N ARG A 112 14.22 -6.55 -1.78
CA ARG A 112 12.84 -6.02 -1.92
C ARG A 112 11.79 -6.80 -1.14
N LYS A 113 12.16 -7.96 -0.59
CA LYS A 113 11.20 -8.96 -0.12
C LYS A 113 11.79 -10.06 0.75
N PHE A 114 10.92 -10.70 1.52
CA PHE A 114 11.13 -12.06 2.01
C PHE A 114 10.63 -13.08 0.97
N SER A 115 11.29 -14.22 0.82
CA SER A 115 10.89 -15.29 -0.11
C SER A 115 11.06 -16.67 0.52
N ILE A 116 10.01 -17.49 0.48
CA ILE A 116 9.98 -18.86 1.00
C ILE A 116 9.18 -19.78 0.09
N THR A 117 9.71 -20.99 -0.18
CA THR A 117 8.95 -22.08 -0.80
C THR A 117 8.58 -23.09 0.27
N GLY A 118 7.28 -23.34 0.44
CA GLY A 118 6.77 -24.36 1.35
C GLY A 118 7.19 -25.76 0.88
N THR A 119 7.61 -26.61 1.81
CA THR A 119 7.95 -28.02 1.55
C THR A 119 7.48 -28.88 2.72
N ASP A 120 7.25 -30.17 2.47
CA ASP A 120 6.75 -31.09 3.50
C ASP A 120 7.72 -31.22 4.69
N GLU A 121 9.03 -31.08 4.45
CA GLU A 121 10.05 -31.11 5.51
C GLU A 121 10.04 -29.86 6.40
N LEU A 122 9.47 -28.76 5.91
CA LEU A 122 9.38 -27.48 6.62
C LEU A 122 8.04 -27.29 7.33
N ILE A 123 7.08 -28.23 7.25
CA ILE A 123 5.78 -28.11 7.93
C ILE A 123 5.97 -27.77 9.41
N GLY A 124 5.32 -26.69 9.84
CA GLY A 124 5.46 -26.12 11.18
C GLY A 124 5.28 -24.61 11.21
N GLU A 125 5.38 -24.06 12.42
CA GLU A 125 5.26 -22.62 12.69
C GLU A 125 6.64 -22.03 13.00
N TYR A 126 6.93 -20.87 12.41
CA TYR A 126 8.18 -20.16 12.57
C TYR A 126 7.89 -18.69 12.89
N PRO A 127 8.54 -18.09 13.90
CA PRO A 127 8.44 -16.65 14.08
C PRO A 127 9.09 -15.96 12.88
N LEU A 128 8.39 -14.98 12.32
CA LEU A 128 8.87 -14.11 11.26
C LEU A 128 8.77 -12.67 11.76
N GLU A 129 9.89 -11.96 11.71
CA GLU A 129 9.99 -10.56 12.14
C GLU A 129 10.48 -9.69 10.99
N PHE A 130 9.88 -8.51 10.85
CA PHE A 130 10.29 -7.46 9.92
C PHE A 130 10.73 -6.24 10.72
N ASP A 131 11.99 -5.85 10.53
CA ASP A 131 12.59 -4.70 11.19
C ASP A 131 12.95 -3.61 10.19
N VAL A 132 12.69 -2.36 10.58
CA VAL A 132 13.05 -1.16 9.82
C VAL A 132 14.01 -0.31 10.64
N TYR A 133 15.15 0.02 10.04
CA TYR A 133 16.20 0.84 10.63
C TYR A 133 16.40 2.13 9.84
N ASP A 134 16.60 3.23 10.55
CA ASP A 134 17.02 4.50 9.94
C ASP A 134 18.47 4.43 9.40
N ASN A 135 18.90 5.48 8.70
CA ASN A 135 20.27 5.58 8.17
C ASN A 135 21.37 5.74 9.24
N LYS A 136 20.99 5.85 10.52
CA LYS A 136 21.90 5.83 11.68
C LYS A 136 21.90 4.44 12.35
N MET A 137 21.24 3.44 11.76
CA MET A 137 21.06 2.07 12.27
C MET A 137 20.26 1.99 13.58
N ASN A 138 19.40 2.97 13.87
CA ASN A 138 18.42 2.84 14.95
C ASN A 138 17.21 2.06 14.46
N LEU A 139 16.75 1.08 15.22
CA LEU A 139 15.48 0.41 14.97
C LEU A 139 14.34 1.41 15.21
N ILE A 140 13.54 1.67 14.18
CA ILE A 140 12.46 2.67 14.21
C ILE A 140 11.06 2.05 14.09
N ALA A 141 10.95 0.86 13.50
CA ALA A 141 9.71 0.08 13.47
C ALA A 141 10.04 -1.42 13.43
N THR A 142 9.19 -2.23 14.06
CA THR A 142 9.30 -3.70 14.04
C THR A 142 7.91 -4.32 14.12
N LYS A 143 7.70 -5.45 13.46
CA LYS A 143 6.46 -6.23 13.52
C LYS A 143 6.80 -7.71 13.39
N SER A 144 6.12 -8.55 14.17
CA SER A 144 6.25 -10.00 14.10
C SER A 144 4.93 -10.65 13.66
N THR A 145 5.03 -11.80 13.01
CA THR A 145 3.93 -12.69 12.60
C THR A 145 4.38 -14.15 12.76
N VAL A 146 3.46 -15.10 12.61
CA VAL A 146 3.77 -16.52 12.50
C VAL A 146 3.75 -16.93 11.03
N LEU A 147 4.89 -17.42 10.52
CA LEU A 147 4.96 -18.11 9.24
C LEU A 147 4.58 -19.58 9.45
N SER A 148 3.47 -20.02 8.90
CA SER A 148 2.96 -21.39 9.05
C SER A 148 3.07 -22.16 7.74
N ILE A 149 3.99 -23.12 7.67
CA ILE A 149 4.14 -24.01 6.52
C ILE A 149 3.16 -25.18 6.71
N VAL A 150 2.25 -25.34 5.74
CA VAL A 150 1.12 -26.28 5.85
C VAL A 150 1.09 -27.28 4.69
N ASN A 151 0.39 -28.39 4.91
CA ASN A 151 0.17 -29.37 3.85
C ASN A 151 -0.74 -28.79 2.76
N ASN A 152 -0.55 -29.18 1.50
CA ASN A 152 -1.35 -28.74 0.35
C ASN A 152 -2.51 -29.70 0.01
N SER A 153 -2.99 -30.49 0.97
CA SER A 153 -4.13 -31.39 0.75
C SER A 153 -5.41 -30.81 1.32
N LEU A 154 -6.46 -30.75 0.51
CA LEU A 154 -7.82 -30.47 1.01
C LEU A 154 -8.43 -31.78 1.57
N PRO A 155 -9.09 -31.75 2.74
CA PRO A 155 -9.68 -32.94 3.35
C PRO A 155 -10.89 -33.47 2.57
N GLN A 156 -11.53 -32.62 1.77
CA GLN A 156 -12.68 -32.95 0.93
C GLN A 156 -12.75 -32.01 -0.27
N LYS A 157 -13.57 -32.39 -1.26
CA LYS A 157 -13.96 -31.47 -2.33
C LYS A 157 -14.87 -30.38 -1.76
N ILE A 158 -14.65 -29.14 -2.18
CA ILE A 158 -15.39 -27.96 -1.70
C ILE A 158 -15.95 -27.15 -2.86
N SER A 159 -17.06 -26.46 -2.63
CA SER A 159 -17.64 -25.50 -3.57
C SER A 159 -17.35 -24.06 -3.14
N TRP A 160 -16.85 -23.25 -4.08
CA TRP A 160 -16.26 -21.93 -3.82
C TRP A 160 -16.98 -20.84 -4.61
N LEU A 161 -17.63 -19.91 -3.90
CA LEU A 161 -18.30 -18.76 -4.51
C LEU A 161 -17.48 -17.49 -4.31
N THR A 162 -17.13 -16.80 -5.40
CA THR A 162 -16.46 -15.50 -5.31
C THR A 162 -17.41 -14.35 -5.61
N ILE A 163 -17.51 -13.41 -4.66
CA ILE A 163 -18.12 -12.08 -4.82
C ILE A 163 -16.97 -11.08 -4.99
N GLY A 164 -16.98 -10.31 -6.08
CA GLY A 164 -15.79 -9.56 -6.43
C GLY A 164 -15.94 -8.55 -7.55
N ASP A 165 -14.83 -7.98 -8.00
CA ASP A 165 -14.77 -6.96 -9.03
C ASP A 165 -14.00 -7.44 -10.29
N SER A 166 -13.26 -6.55 -10.96
CA SER A 166 -12.48 -6.91 -12.14
C SER A 166 -11.24 -7.74 -11.81
N LEU A 167 -10.64 -7.59 -10.63
CA LEU A 167 -9.47 -8.39 -10.21
C LEU A 167 -9.83 -9.87 -9.99
N SER A 168 -11.05 -10.13 -9.57
CA SER A 168 -11.61 -11.48 -9.38
C SER A 168 -12.41 -11.95 -10.59
N SER A 169 -12.47 -11.15 -11.67
CA SER A 169 -13.08 -11.52 -12.97
C SER A 169 -12.07 -12.05 -13.98
N ASP A 170 -10.87 -12.47 -13.56
CA ASP A 170 -9.89 -13.14 -14.40
C ASP A 170 -9.77 -14.63 -14.02
N ALA A 171 -9.91 -15.52 -15.00
CA ALA A 171 -9.93 -16.96 -14.76
C ALA A 171 -8.56 -17.51 -14.29
N ASN A 172 -7.44 -16.82 -14.53
CA ASN A 172 -6.09 -17.33 -14.24
C ASN A 172 -5.89 -17.64 -12.75
N THR A 173 -6.42 -16.83 -11.84
CA THR A 173 -6.38 -17.07 -10.40
C THR A 173 -7.00 -18.44 -10.07
N TYR A 174 -8.21 -18.66 -10.53
CA TYR A 174 -9.00 -19.84 -10.16
C TYR A 174 -8.57 -21.10 -10.90
N LEU A 175 -8.13 -20.97 -12.14
CA LEU A 175 -7.50 -22.08 -12.88
C LEU A 175 -6.21 -22.54 -12.20
N HIS A 176 -5.43 -21.62 -11.63
CA HIS A 176 -4.24 -21.97 -10.84
C HIS A 176 -4.63 -22.61 -9.50
N MET A 177 -5.63 -22.10 -8.79
CA MET A 177 -6.16 -22.75 -7.58
C MET A 177 -6.71 -24.16 -7.86
N ALA A 178 -7.39 -24.39 -8.98
CA ALA A 178 -7.83 -25.72 -9.39
C ALA A 178 -6.64 -26.67 -9.59
N GLN A 179 -5.57 -26.19 -10.24
CA GLN A 179 -4.34 -26.97 -10.42
C GLN A 179 -3.66 -27.31 -9.09
N LEU A 180 -3.52 -26.33 -8.18
CA LEU A 180 -2.92 -26.53 -6.86
C LEU A 180 -3.71 -27.54 -6.02
N SER A 181 -5.05 -27.44 -6.06
CA SER A 181 -5.94 -28.31 -5.30
C SER A 181 -6.15 -29.71 -5.90
N GLY A 182 -5.62 -29.98 -7.10
CA GLY A 182 -5.90 -31.21 -7.84
C GLY A 182 -7.38 -31.37 -8.20
N ASP A 183 -8.02 -30.28 -8.63
CA ASP A 183 -9.44 -30.18 -9.00
C ASP A 183 -10.44 -30.46 -7.84
N ASN A 184 -9.98 -30.31 -6.59
CA ASN A 184 -10.84 -30.46 -5.40
C ASN A 184 -11.62 -29.19 -5.04
N ILE A 185 -11.52 -28.13 -5.84
CA ILE A 185 -12.32 -26.91 -5.70
C ILE A 185 -13.29 -26.83 -6.89
N GLU A 186 -14.58 -26.75 -6.60
CA GLU A 186 -15.64 -26.49 -7.58
C GLU A 186 -16.10 -25.05 -7.47
N PHE A 187 -15.75 -24.23 -8.45
CA PHE A 187 -16.20 -22.84 -8.48
C PHE A 187 -17.67 -22.75 -8.89
N VAL A 188 -18.44 -21.94 -8.17
CA VAL A 188 -19.91 -21.83 -8.31
C VAL A 188 -20.33 -20.37 -8.40
N GLY A 189 -21.49 -20.13 -9.02
CA GLY A 189 -22.02 -18.80 -9.29
C GLY A 189 -22.94 -18.81 -10.51
N THR A 190 -23.57 -17.66 -10.78
CA THR A 190 -24.46 -17.47 -11.93
C THR A 190 -23.74 -16.97 -13.17
N ARG A 191 -22.56 -16.36 -13.03
CA ARG A 191 -21.70 -15.99 -14.15
C ARG A 191 -20.76 -17.12 -14.51
N ASP A 192 -20.33 -17.16 -15.76
CA ASP A 192 -19.28 -18.05 -16.27
C ASP A 192 -18.27 -17.18 -17.02
N ILE A 193 -17.03 -17.16 -16.53
CA ILE A 193 -15.89 -16.45 -17.11
C ILE A 193 -14.88 -17.52 -17.52
N ASP A 194 -14.85 -17.87 -18.81
CA ASP A 194 -13.93 -18.86 -19.36
C ASP A 194 -13.92 -20.22 -18.63
N GLY A 195 -15.08 -20.71 -18.20
CA GLY A 195 -15.26 -21.99 -17.51
C GLY A 195 -15.16 -21.89 -15.98
N TYR A 196 -14.89 -20.70 -15.45
CA TYR A 196 -14.89 -20.40 -14.02
C TYR A 196 -16.20 -19.71 -13.63
N LYS A 197 -16.96 -20.33 -12.72
CA LYS A 197 -18.22 -19.74 -12.25
C LYS A 197 -18.01 -18.86 -11.03
N CYS A 198 -18.66 -17.70 -11.02
CA CYS A 198 -18.53 -16.73 -9.92
C CYS A 198 -19.68 -15.71 -9.91
N GLU A 199 -19.56 -14.76 -8.99
CA GLU A 199 -20.33 -13.52 -8.96
C GLU A 199 -19.47 -12.27 -9.03
N ALA A 200 -18.16 -12.38 -9.32
CA ALA A 200 -17.31 -11.21 -9.55
C ALA A 200 -17.85 -10.37 -10.71
N ARG A 201 -17.73 -9.03 -10.71
CA ARG A 201 -18.27 -8.14 -11.77
C ARG A 201 -17.33 -6.97 -12.03
N ALA A 202 -16.79 -6.86 -13.24
CA ALA A 202 -15.87 -5.79 -13.58
C ALA A 202 -16.49 -4.40 -13.35
N GLY A 203 -15.78 -3.55 -12.60
CA GLY A 203 -16.22 -2.19 -12.26
C GLY A 203 -17.16 -2.09 -11.06
N PHE A 204 -17.62 -3.20 -10.46
CA PHE A 204 -18.43 -3.14 -9.25
C PHE A 204 -17.58 -2.79 -8.03
N SER A 205 -18.14 -1.95 -7.17
CA SER A 205 -17.69 -1.70 -5.80
C SER A 205 -18.49 -2.56 -4.80
N ALA A 206 -18.11 -2.56 -3.52
CA ALA A 206 -18.93 -3.19 -2.48
C ALA A 206 -20.32 -2.53 -2.36
N ALA A 207 -20.42 -1.21 -2.53
CA ALA A 207 -21.69 -0.48 -2.54
C ALA A 207 -22.66 -0.98 -3.62
N ASP A 208 -22.14 -1.40 -4.79
CA ASP A 208 -22.96 -1.91 -5.89
C ASP A 208 -23.64 -3.24 -5.54
N TYR A 209 -22.99 -4.09 -4.75
CA TYR A 209 -23.61 -5.31 -4.23
C TYR A 209 -24.69 -5.03 -3.18
N LEU A 210 -24.61 -3.89 -2.49
CA LEU A 210 -25.60 -3.50 -1.47
C LEU A 210 -26.81 -2.77 -2.04
N THR A 211 -26.78 -2.38 -3.32
CA THR A 211 -27.81 -1.56 -3.96
C THR A 211 -28.38 -2.22 -5.22
N GLU A 212 -29.43 -1.62 -5.80
CA GLU A 212 -30.07 -2.11 -7.03
C GLU A 212 -29.18 -1.80 -8.26
N THR A 213 -28.03 -2.48 -8.38
CA THR A 213 -27.09 -2.25 -9.48
C THR A 213 -27.23 -3.31 -10.57
N HIS A 214 -27.31 -2.84 -11.81
CA HIS A 214 -27.37 -3.63 -13.04
C HIS A 214 -25.99 -3.72 -13.68
N PHE A 215 -25.63 -4.88 -14.24
CA PHE A 215 -24.33 -5.09 -14.85
C PHE A 215 -24.32 -4.71 -16.33
N GLU A 216 -23.72 -3.57 -16.65
CA GLU A 216 -23.78 -2.94 -17.99
C GLU A 216 -23.01 -3.70 -19.09
N TYR A 217 -22.06 -4.58 -18.71
CA TYR A 217 -21.24 -5.33 -19.66
C TYR A 217 -21.83 -6.69 -20.07
N GLU A 218 -23.01 -7.06 -19.56
CA GLU A 218 -23.74 -8.26 -19.98
C GLU A 218 -25.03 -7.93 -20.73
N SER A 219 -25.34 -8.77 -21.73
CA SER A 219 -26.56 -8.64 -22.51
C SER A 219 -27.80 -8.67 -21.61
N GLY A 220 -28.62 -7.63 -21.73
CA GLY A 220 -29.84 -7.49 -20.93
C GLY A 220 -29.63 -6.83 -19.57
N GLU A 221 -28.42 -6.36 -19.28
CA GLU A 221 -28.06 -5.58 -18.09
C GLU A 221 -28.63 -6.22 -16.82
N PRO A 222 -28.26 -7.48 -16.52
CA PRO A 222 -28.88 -8.21 -15.43
C PRO A 222 -28.64 -7.50 -14.10
N LEU A 223 -29.67 -7.46 -13.27
CA LEU A 223 -29.54 -7.08 -11.86
C LEU A 223 -28.65 -8.12 -11.16
N GLN A 224 -27.74 -7.66 -10.30
CA GLN A 224 -26.93 -8.56 -9.49
C GLN A 224 -27.81 -9.47 -8.59
N PRO A 225 -27.44 -10.76 -8.43
CA PRO A 225 -28.37 -11.78 -7.94
C PRO A 225 -28.58 -11.77 -6.42
N PHE A 226 -27.82 -10.98 -5.68
CA PHE A 226 -28.00 -10.80 -4.23
C PHE A 226 -29.03 -9.71 -3.90
N PHE A 227 -29.40 -8.81 -4.82
CA PHE A 227 -30.37 -7.77 -4.55
C PHE A 227 -31.80 -8.30 -4.56
N ASN A 228 -32.43 -8.38 -3.39
CA ASN A 228 -33.83 -8.74 -3.27
C ASN A 228 -34.71 -7.49 -3.42
N LYS A 229 -35.41 -7.40 -4.56
CA LYS A 229 -36.33 -6.29 -4.87
C LYS A 229 -37.52 -6.15 -3.93
N GLU A 230 -37.90 -7.22 -3.24
CA GLU A 230 -39.03 -7.18 -2.29
C GLU A 230 -38.62 -6.54 -0.96
N THR A 231 -37.38 -6.75 -0.52
CA THR A 231 -36.83 -6.22 0.73
C THR A 231 -35.95 -4.98 0.52
N ASN A 232 -35.57 -4.68 -0.74
CA ASN A 232 -34.73 -3.57 -1.16
C ASN A 232 -33.34 -3.58 -0.48
N GLN A 233 -32.71 -4.75 -0.43
CA GLN A 233 -31.39 -4.95 0.18
C GLN A 233 -30.70 -6.18 -0.40
N PHE A 234 -29.39 -6.28 -0.15
CA PHE A 234 -28.64 -7.52 -0.28
C PHE A 234 -29.25 -8.60 0.64
N ASP A 235 -29.42 -9.81 0.09
CA ASP A 235 -30.07 -10.92 0.77
C ASP A 235 -29.46 -12.26 0.33
N TRP A 236 -28.67 -12.86 1.22
CA TRP A 236 -28.00 -14.14 0.99
C TRP A 236 -28.98 -15.31 0.78
N ASN A 237 -30.06 -15.39 1.56
CA ASN A 237 -31.04 -16.47 1.44
C ASN A 237 -31.84 -16.37 0.13
N TYR A 238 -32.15 -15.14 -0.29
CA TYR A 238 -32.73 -14.87 -1.61
C TYR A 238 -31.81 -15.36 -2.73
N TYR A 239 -30.52 -15.02 -2.68
CA TYR A 239 -29.54 -15.50 -3.65
C TYR A 239 -29.54 -17.03 -3.75
N LYS A 240 -29.38 -17.72 -2.61
CA LYS A 240 -29.34 -19.20 -2.58
C LYS A 240 -30.61 -19.83 -3.14
N THR A 241 -31.77 -19.29 -2.78
CA THR A 241 -33.07 -19.82 -3.21
C THR A 241 -33.34 -19.60 -4.69
N THR A 242 -32.98 -18.43 -5.23
CA THR A 242 -33.31 -18.05 -6.61
C THR A 242 -32.33 -18.59 -7.64
N THR A 243 -31.07 -18.78 -7.25
CA THR A 243 -30.01 -19.28 -8.13
C THR A 243 -29.78 -20.78 -7.97
N GLY A 244 -30.13 -21.35 -6.81
CA GLY A 244 -29.77 -22.72 -6.42
C GLY A 244 -28.29 -22.87 -6.03
N CYS A 245 -27.54 -21.78 -5.92
CA CYS A 245 -26.15 -21.76 -5.51
C CYS A 245 -26.07 -21.81 -3.97
N ASP A 246 -25.49 -22.87 -3.41
CA ASP A 246 -25.30 -23.08 -1.97
C ASP A 246 -23.85 -23.55 -1.73
N PRO A 247 -22.88 -22.61 -1.69
CA PRO A 247 -21.46 -22.93 -1.60
C PRO A 247 -21.01 -23.34 -0.21
N ASP A 248 -19.89 -24.05 -0.12
CA ASP A 248 -19.23 -24.39 1.14
C ASP A 248 -18.40 -23.22 1.70
N VAL A 249 -17.97 -22.30 0.84
CA VAL A 249 -17.13 -21.15 1.20
C VAL A 249 -17.43 -19.94 0.31
N VAL A 250 -17.33 -18.75 0.89
CA VAL A 250 -17.43 -17.48 0.18
C VAL A 250 -16.07 -16.78 0.15
N GLU A 251 -15.64 -16.33 -1.01
CA GLU A 251 -14.55 -15.39 -1.19
C GLU A 251 -15.13 -14.00 -1.44
N ILE A 252 -14.65 -13.02 -0.68
CA ILE A 252 -14.87 -11.60 -0.94
C ILE A 252 -13.55 -11.01 -1.45
N PHE A 253 -13.51 -10.70 -2.74
CA PHE A 253 -12.36 -10.05 -3.38
C PHE A 253 -12.80 -8.74 -4.01
N LEU A 254 -13.00 -7.76 -3.12
CA LEU A 254 -13.48 -6.41 -3.39
C LEU A 254 -12.53 -5.40 -2.75
N GLY A 255 -12.51 -4.20 -3.33
CA GLY A 255 -11.89 -3.03 -2.71
C GLY A 255 -11.33 -2.05 -3.74
N THR A 256 -11.01 -2.50 -4.95
CA THR A 256 -10.39 -1.66 -5.99
C THR A 256 -11.26 -0.47 -6.39
N ASN A 257 -12.54 -0.69 -6.72
CA ASN A 257 -13.40 0.36 -7.27
C ASN A 257 -13.91 1.38 -6.23
N GLY A 258 -13.72 1.10 -4.93
CA GLY A 258 -14.02 2.01 -3.83
C GLY A 258 -12.79 2.53 -3.09
N ALA A 259 -11.57 2.24 -3.58
CA ALA A 259 -10.34 2.57 -2.88
C ALA A 259 -10.16 4.10 -2.74
N ASP A 260 -9.98 4.55 -1.51
CA ASP A 260 -9.71 5.95 -1.15
C ASP A 260 -8.77 6.00 0.07
N VAL A 261 -8.16 7.16 0.31
CA VAL A 261 -7.23 7.40 1.42
C VAL A 261 -7.96 7.24 2.75
N ASP A 262 -9.23 7.64 2.80
CA ASP A 262 -10.14 7.23 3.86
C ASP A 262 -10.78 5.89 3.47
N PRO A 263 -10.38 4.76 4.08
CA PRO A 263 -10.90 3.45 3.71
C PRO A 263 -12.32 3.22 4.22
N THR A 264 -12.83 4.07 5.12
CA THR A 264 -14.05 3.81 5.89
C THR A 264 -15.27 3.51 5.01
N PRO A 265 -15.62 4.30 3.98
CA PRO A 265 -16.83 4.03 3.21
C PRO A 265 -16.79 2.66 2.51
N ASN A 266 -15.66 2.34 1.87
CA ASN A 266 -15.49 1.09 1.15
C ASN A 266 -15.34 -0.10 2.10
N GLY A 267 -14.59 0.07 3.18
CA GLY A 267 -14.42 -0.93 4.23
C GLY A 267 -15.74 -1.27 4.93
N ASP A 268 -16.54 -0.27 5.28
CA ASP A 268 -17.87 -0.45 5.89
C ASP A 268 -18.81 -1.22 4.95
N ASP A 269 -18.79 -0.92 3.65
CA ASP A 269 -19.61 -1.64 2.67
C ASP A 269 -19.18 -3.12 2.53
N ILE A 270 -17.87 -3.40 2.53
CA ILE A 270 -17.35 -4.78 2.51
C ILE A 270 -17.77 -5.53 3.79
N ILE A 271 -17.57 -4.92 4.96
CA ILE A 271 -17.98 -5.48 6.25
C ILE A 271 -19.50 -5.72 6.26
N LYS A 272 -20.28 -4.81 5.69
CA LYS A 272 -21.73 -4.95 5.63
C LYS A 272 -22.17 -6.16 4.79
N ILE A 273 -21.49 -6.47 3.69
CA ILE A 273 -21.73 -7.70 2.92
C ILE A 273 -21.45 -8.92 3.79
N ILE A 274 -20.30 -8.95 4.47
CA ILE A 274 -19.91 -10.05 5.38
C ILE A 274 -20.95 -10.24 6.49
N ASP A 275 -21.41 -9.17 7.12
CA ASP A 275 -22.44 -9.19 8.16
C ASP A 275 -23.75 -9.79 7.66
N LEU A 276 -24.21 -9.39 6.46
CA LEU A 276 -25.46 -9.88 5.89
C LEU A 276 -25.38 -11.36 5.50
N ILE A 277 -24.21 -11.84 5.04
CA ILE A 277 -23.97 -13.27 4.82
C ILE A 277 -23.98 -14.00 6.16
N ARG A 278 -23.25 -13.51 7.16
CA ARG A 278 -23.13 -14.12 8.49
C ARG A 278 -24.46 -14.17 9.25
N GLU A 279 -25.32 -13.16 9.09
CA GLU A 279 -26.67 -13.15 9.66
C GLU A 279 -27.52 -14.31 9.13
N ALA A 280 -27.38 -14.63 7.85
CA ALA A 280 -28.12 -15.69 7.18
C ALA A 280 -27.45 -17.08 7.29
N ASP A 281 -26.12 -17.11 7.38
CA ASP A 281 -25.27 -18.30 7.36
C ASP A 281 -24.13 -18.17 8.39
N PRO A 282 -24.42 -18.39 9.69
CA PRO A 282 -23.49 -18.05 10.78
C PRO A 282 -22.15 -18.79 10.76
N ASP A 283 -22.09 -19.95 10.11
CA ASP A 283 -20.94 -20.85 10.16
C ASP A 283 -20.16 -20.92 8.84
N ILE A 284 -20.64 -20.30 7.75
CA ILE A 284 -19.94 -20.35 6.46
C ILE A 284 -18.55 -19.71 6.56
N PRO A 285 -17.47 -20.39 6.14
CA PRO A 285 -16.16 -19.77 5.99
C PRO A 285 -16.20 -18.63 4.98
N ILE A 286 -15.59 -17.49 5.34
CA ILE A 286 -15.46 -16.33 4.45
C ILE A 286 -13.97 -15.98 4.31
N TYR A 287 -13.49 -15.86 3.08
CA TYR A 287 -12.12 -15.46 2.75
C TYR A 287 -12.14 -14.04 2.21
N MET A 288 -11.63 -13.11 2.99
CA MET A 288 -11.52 -11.71 2.59
C MET A 288 -10.14 -11.48 1.96
N VAL A 289 -10.10 -11.35 0.64
CA VAL A 289 -8.85 -11.15 -0.10
C VAL A 289 -8.48 -9.68 -0.09
N ASN A 290 -7.31 -9.35 0.46
CA ASN A 290 -6.84 -7.98 0.39
C ASN A 290 -6.67 -7.57 -1.09
N THR A 291 -7.25 -6.44 -1.46
CA THR A 291 -7.05 -5.85 -2.78
C THR A 291 -5.57 -5.60 -3.02
N ILE A 292 -5.06 -5.96 -4.20
CA ILE A 292 -3.63 -5.81 -4.53
C ILE A 292 -3.25 -4.35 -4.75
N TYR A 293 -1.95 -4.07 -4.59
CA TYR A 293 -1.35 -2.80 -4.99
C TYR A 293 -1.35 -2.65 -6.51
N MET A 294 -1.53 -1.42 -6.98
CA MET A 294 -1.44 -1.06 -8.40
C MET A 294 -0.01 -1.21 -8.92
N SER A 295 0.13 -1.26 -10.24
CA SER A 295 1.44 -1.28 -10.91
C SER A 295 2.30 -0.08 -10.51
N ASN A 296 3.58 -0.12 -10.85
CA ASN A 296 4.48 1.02 -10.76
C ASN A 296 3.96 2.29 -11.47
N GLN A 297 4.66 3.41 -11.29
CA GLN A 297 4.22 4.72 -11.79
C GLN A 297 3.99 4.75 -13.31
N ASP A 298 4.73 3.95 -14.09
CA ASP A 298 4.56 3.89 -15.54
C ASP A 298 3.27 3.15 -15.93
N GLY A 299 2.93 2.06 -15.22
CA GLY A 299 1.65 1.38 -15.39
C GLY A 299 0.44 2.22 -15.00
N ILE A 300 0.53 2.98 -13.91
CA ILE A 300 -0.50 3.97 -13.56
C ILE A 300 -0.60 5.05 -14.66
N GLY A 301 0.54 5.45 -15.21
CA GLY A 301 0.66 6.43 -16.28
C GLY A 301 0.08 5.97 -17.61
N SER A 302 0.26 4.70 -17.98
CA SER A 302 -0.23 4.14 -19.26
C SER A 302 -1.75 4.16 -19.36
N TRP A 303 -2.43 4.11 -18.20
CA TRP A 303 -3.89 4.22 -18.08
C TRP A 303 -4.44 5.65 -17.99
N GLN A 304 -3.60 6.67 -18.13
CA GLN A 304 -4.06 8.06 -18.22
C GLN A 304 -4.78 8.37 -19.54
N ASN A 305 -4.57 7.58 -20.60
CA ASN A 305 -5.19 7.80 -21.92
C ASN A 305 -5.71 6.50 -22.55
N SER A 306 -5.88 5.43 -21.78
CA SER A 306 -6.45 4.17 -22.26
C SER A 306 -7.97 4.31 -22.43
N HIS A 307 -8.50 3.99 -23.63
CA HIS A 307 -9.94 3.90 -23.94
C HIS A 307 -10.73 5.21 -24.13
N ASP A 308 -10.20 6.19 -24.88
CA ASP A 308 -10.89 7.45 -25.23
C ASP A 308 -11.30 8.35 -24.02
N LEU A 309 -10.99 7.91 -22.80
CA LEU A 309 -11.26 8.55 -21.51
C LEU A 309 -10.04 8.38 -20.61
N ALA A 310 -9.64 9.44 -19.91
CA ALA A 310 -8.59 9.34 -18.91
C ALA A 310 -9.14 8.66 -17.65
N VAL A 311 -8.72 7.42 -17.38
CA VAL A 311 -9.23 6.64 -16.23
C VAL A 311 -8.49 7.00 -14.93
N LEU A 312 -7.19 7.30 -15.00
CA LEU A 312 -6.33 7.59 -13.84
C LEU A 312 -5.60 8.96 -13.90
N PRO A 313 -6.25 10.08 -14.27
CA PRO A 313 -5.56 11.35 -14.45
C PRO A 313 -4.98 11.89 -13.14
N GLY A 314 -3.67 12.16 -13.12
CA GLY A 314 -2.99 12.79 -11.98
C GLY A 314 -2.74 11.89 -10.78
N ARG A 315 -3.02 10.58 -10.89
CA ARG A 315 -2.69 9.59 -9.85
C ARG A 315 -1.20 9.28 -9.86
N TYR A 316 -0.67 9.00 -8.68
CA TYR A 316 0.73 8.64 -8.48
C TYR A 316 0.85 7.51 -7.46
N LYS A 317 1.88 6.68 -7.62
CA LYS A 317 2.03 5.40 -6.92
C LYS A 317 1.84 5.49 -5.41
N TYR A 318 2.50 6.45 -4.77
CA TYR A 318 2.43 6.61 -3.31
C TYR A 318 1.01 6.83 -2.77
N GLU A 319 0.18 7.62 -3.47
CA GLU A 319 -1.21 7.81 -3.04
C GLU A 319 -2.03 6.54 -3.24
N GLU A 320 -1.89 5.86 -4.37
CA GLU A 320 -2.61 4.60 -4.64
C GLU A 320 -2.21 3.50 -3.64
N ASP A 321 -0.92 3.40 -3.32
CA ASP A 321 -0.41 2.49 -2.29
C ASP A 321 -0.98 2.82 -0.91
N THR A 322 -1.13 4.11 -0.60
CA THR A 322 -1.74 4.56 0.67
C THR A 322 -3.21 4.10 0.76
N LYS A 323 -3.97 4.15 -0.33
CA LYS A 323 -5.37 3.69 -0.37
C LYS A 323 -5.47 2.19 -0.05
N ILE A 324 -4.61 1.39 -0.67
CA ILE A 324 -4.59 -0.06 -0.46
C ILE A 324 -4.10 -0.42 0.96
N PHE A 325 -3.01 0.22 1.42
CA PHE A 325 -2.50 0.00 2.78
C PHE A 325 -3.56 0.34 3.84
N ASN A 326 -4.21 1.48 3.72
CA ASN A 326 -5.23 1.91 4.68
C ASN A 326 -6.44 0.97 4.68
N LEU A 327 -6.92 0.53 3.52
CA LEU A 327 -8.02 -0.42 3.43
C LEU A 327 -7.66 -1.78 4.04
N MET A 328 -6.46 -2.29 3.74
CA MET A 328 -5.96 -3.55 4.27
C MET A 328 -5.87 -3.53 5.81
N VAL A 329 -5.27 -2.48 6.39
CA VAL A 329 -5.19 -2.30 7.85
C VAL A 329 -6.59 -2.17 8.45
N TYR A 330 -7.44 -1.34 7.85
CA TYR A 330 -8.81 -1.13 8.32
C TYR A 330 -9.60 -2.43 8.38
N LEU A 331 -9.61 -3.22 7.30
CA LEU A 331 -10.32 -4.50 7.24
C LEU A 331 -9.75 -5.51 8.25
N ALA A 332 -8.43 -5.60 8.38
CA ALA A 332 -7.81 -6.50 9.34
C ALA A 332 -8.18 -6.16 10.79
N GLU A 333 -8.21 -4.88 11.14
CA GLU A 333 -8.61 -4.43 12.49
C GLU A 333 -10.09 -4.72 12.78
N HIS A 334 -10.98 -4.47 11.82
CA HIS A 334 -12.42 -4.60 12.03
C HIS A 334 -12.93 -6.05 11.92
N LEU A 335 -12.19 -6.92 11.22
CA LEU A 335 -12.53 -8.34 11.05
C LEU A 335 -11.77 -9.27 12.00
N ALA A 336 -10.84 -8.77 12.83
CA ALA A 336 -9.99 -9.58 13.70
C ALA A 336 -10.76 -10.56 14.61
N ASP A 337 -11.92 -10.14 15.12
CA ASP A 337 -12.75 -10.93 16.04
C ASP A 337 -13.86 -11.72 15.32
N TYR A 338 -13.92 -11.69 13.98
CA TYR A 338 -14.96 -12.38 13.23
C TYR A 338 -14.65 -13.88 13.14
N ASN A 339 -15.57 -14.69 13.62
CA ASN A 339 -15.46 -16.15 13.54
C ASN A 339 -15.45 -16.62 12.06
N LYS A 340 -14.46 -17.46 11.71
CA LYS A 340 -14.30 -18.04 10.36
C LYS A 340 -14.31 -16.98 9.23
N VAL A 341 -13.75 -15.81 9.50
CA VAL A 341 -13.38 -14.82 8.49
C VAL A 341 -11.86 -14.79 8.42
N TYR A 342 -11.31 -15.20 7.29
CA TYR A 342 -9.87 -15.33 7.09
C TYR A 342 -9.39 -14.25 6.15
N ILE A 343 -8.43 -13.43 6.59
CA ILE A 343 -7.77 -12.44 5.75
C ILE A 343 -6.76 -13.15 4.85
N VAL A 344 -6.89 -13.01 3.53
CA VAL A 344 -5.91 -13.50 2.57
C VAL A 344 -4.95 -12.36 2.22
N PRO A 345 -3.65 -12.50 2.51
CA PRO A 345 -2.66 -11.42 2.39
C PRO A 345 -2.18 -11.16 0.95
N ALA A 346 -3.06 -11.28 -0.05
CA ALA A 346 -2.70 -11.12 -1.47
C ALA A 346 -2.06 -9.75 -1.78
N ALA A 347 -2.45 -8.71 -1.03
CA ALA A 347 -1.89 -7.38 -1.18
C ALA A 347 -0.40 -7.29 -0.84
N ILE A 348 0.09 -8.08 0.11
CA ILE A 348 1.50 -8.02 0.52
C ILE A 348 2.36 -9.07 -0.18
N SER A 349 1.73 -10.02 -0.88
CA SER A 349 2.40 -11.14 -1.55
C SER A 349 2.40 -11.09 -3.08
N HIS A 350 1.64 -10.18 -3.68
CA HIS A 350 1.66 -9.90 -5.11
C HIS A 350 2.80 -8.91 -5.48
N ASP A 351 3.63 -9.19 -6.49
CA ASP A 351 4.70 -8.26 -6.93
C ASP A 351 4.13 -7.08 -7.72
N SER A 352 3.81 -5.96 -7.05
CA SER A 352 3.21 -4.81 -7.73
C SER A 352 4.14 -4.15 -8.76
N GLU A 353 5.44 -4.46 -8.74
CA GLU A 353 6.42 -3.89 -9.67
C GLU A 353 6.54 -4.72 -10.96
N ASN A 354 6.53 -6.05 -10.84
CA ASN A 354 6.98 -6.93 -11.92
C ASN A 354 5.90 -7.81 -12.52
N ASP A 355 4.75 -7.99 -11.85
CA ASP A 355 3.78 -9.02 -12.24
C ASP A 355 2.62 -8.50 -13.11
N PHE A 356 2.78 -7.30 -13.68
CA PHE A 356 1.92 -6.72 -14.71
C PHE A 356 2.43 -7.07 -16.12
N ASN A 357 1.53 -7.11 -17.11
CA ASN A 357 1.95 -7.26 -18.50
C ASN A 357 2.70 -6.00 -18.96
N THR A 358 3.74 -6.17 -19.77
CA THR A 358 4.56 -5.06 -20.29
C THR A 358 4.56 -5.04 -21.81
N ASP A 359 4.67 -3.83 -22.35
CA ASP A 359 4.99 -3.57 -23.74
C ASP A 359 6.42 -3.04 -23.86
N THR A 360 7.16 -3.54 -24.86
CA THR A 360 8.47 -3.01 -25.21
C THR A 360 8.33 -1.70 -25.99
N GLN A 361 8.92 -0.62 -25.47
CA GLN A 361 9.00 0.67 -26.17
C GLN A 361 10.44 1.20 -26.27
N ALA A 362 10.67 2.20 -27.13
CA ALA A 362 11.98 2.86 -27.22
C ALA A 362 12.16 3.84 -26.06
N ALA A 363 13.27 3.74 -25.32
CA ALA A 363 13.53 4.59 -24.14
C ALA A 363 13.67 6.09 -24.46
N SER A 364 13.84 6.44 -25.74
CA SER A 364 13.83 7.80 -26.25
C SER A 364 13.63 7.77 -27.78
N PRO A 365 13.05 8.81 -28.40
CA PRO A 365 12.83 8.86 -29.85
C PRO A 365 14.09 8.70 -30.73
N TYR A 366 15.29 8.80 -30.16
CA TYR A 366 16.57 8.79 -30.89
C TYR A 366 17.54 7.70 -30.45
N THR A 367 17.12 6.78 -29.57
CA THR A 367 17.96 5.66 -29.11
C THR A 367 17.47 4.34 -29.70
N THR A 368 18.36 3.36 -29.76
CA THR A 368 17.99 1.96 -30.05
C THR A 368 17.77 1.14 -28.78
N ALA A 369 17.99 1.73 -27.60
CA ALA A 369 17.67 1.10 -26.33
C ALA A 369 16.16 1.03 -26.15
N SER A 370 15.68 -0.10 -25.65
CA SER A 370 14.28 -0.31 -25.29
C SER A 370 14.12 -0.41 -23.78
N GLU A 371 12.89 -0.19 -23.34
CA GLU A 371 12.41 -0.37 -21.97
C GLU A 371 11.09 -1.15 -22.01
N GLU A 372 10.83 -1.91 -20.96
CA GLU A 372 9.56 -2.61 -20.73
C GLU A 372 8.70 -1.72 -19.85
N VAL A 373 7.48 -1.41 -20.29
CA VAL A 373 6.56 -0.54 -19.55
C VAL A 373 5.25 -1.27 -19.33
N PRO A 374 4.69 -1.29 -18.11
CA PRO A 374 3.41 -1.93 -17.88
C PRO A 374 2.28 -1.34 -18.74
N ASP A 375 1.53 -2.20 -19.40
CA ASP A 375 0.40 -1.82 -20.26
C ASP A 375 -0.88 -1.51 -19.45
N ASN A 376 -0.85 -1.83 -18.15
CA ASN A 376 -1.97 -1.73 -17.23
C ASN A 376 -1.55 -1.31 -15.83
N GLY A 377 -2.30 -0.38 -15.24
CA GLY A 377 -2.08 0.08 -13.86
C GLY A 377 -2.84 -0.70 -12.80
N ILE A 378 -3.89 -1.43 -13.18
CA ILE A 378 -4.84 -2.06 -12.25
C ILE A 378 -4.81 -3.60 -12.34
N HIS A 379 -4.83 -4.15 -13.56
CA HIS A 379 -4.98 -5.58 -13.77
C HIS A 379 -3.62 -6.24 -14.00
N PRO A 380 -3.22 -7.22 -13.18
CA PRO A 380 -1.94 -7.89 -13.32
C PRO A 380 -1.91 -8.80 -14.55
N GLY A 381 -0.71 -9.25 -14.90
CA GLY A 381 -0.52 -10.34 -15.85
C GLY A 381 -0.81 -11.71 -15.24
N VAL A 382 -0.63 -12.76 -16.04
CA VAL A 382 -0.86 -14.15 -15.60
C VAL A 382 -0.01 -14.51 -14.37
N ALA A 383 1.21 -13.97 -14.26
CA ALA A 383 2.08 -14.20 -13.10
C ALA A 383 1.46 -13.64 -11.81
N GLY A 384 0.97 -12.40 -11.82
CA GLY A 384 0.35 -11.78 -10.65
C GLY A 384 -0.92 -12.49 -10.21
N TYR A 385 -1.79 -12.88 -11.15
CA TYR A 385 -2.97 -13.69 -10.81
C TYR A 385 -2.61 -15.05 -10.17
N LYS A 386 -1.47 -15.64 -10.54
CA LYS A 386 -0.98 -16.86 -9.88
C LYS A 386 -0.48 -16.60 -8.46
N GLN A 387 0.18 -15.48 -8.19
CA GLN A 387 0.58 -15.12 -6.82
C GLN A 387 -0.62 -14.84 -5.91
N ILE A 388 -1.68 -14.23 -6.45
CA ILE A 388 -2.96 -14.06 -5.73
C ILE A 388 -3.53 -15.46 -5.40
N ALA A 389 -3.59 -16.36 -6.38
CA ALA A 389 -4.07 -17.73 -6.18
C ALA A 389 -3.24 -18.53 -5.17
N ASP A 390 -1.91 -18.40 -5.21
CA ASP A 390 -0.98 -19.01 -4.25
C ASP A 390 -1.29 -18.55 -2.82
N SER A 391 -1.65 -17.28 -2.65
CA SER A 391 -2.01 -16.69 -1.36
C SER A 391 -3.36 -17.20 -0.87
N ILE A 392 -4.39 -17.18 -1.71
CA ILE A 392 -5.73 -17.70 -1.38
C ILE A 392 -5.63 -19.18 -1.01
N TYR A 393 -4.95 -19.97 -1.82
CA TYR A 393 -4.82 -21.40 -1.62
C TYR A 393 -4.01 -21.75 -0.37
N SER A 394 -2.95 -21.01 -0.06
CA SER A 394 -2.17 -21.22 1.15
C SER A 394 -2.98 -20.91 2.41
N THR A 395 -3.75 -19.81 2.42
CA THR A 395 -4.67 -19.51 3.53
C THR A 395 -5.72 -20.60 3.67
N LEU A 396 -6.30 -21.08 2.56
CA LEU A 396 -7.27 -22.19 2.57
C LEU A 396 -6.70 -23.45 3.21
N CYS A 397 -5.51 -23.88 2.78
CA CYS A 397 -4.85 -25.05 3.36
C CYS A 397 -4.57 -24.88 4.86
N GLY A 398 -4.25 -23.65 5.27
CA GLY A 398 -4.01 -23.29 6.66
C GLY A 398 -5.22 -23.41 7.55
N THR A 399 -6.42 -23.05 7.07
CA THR A 399 -7.59 -22.85 7.94
C THR A 399 -8.73 -23.82 7.69
N ILE A 400 -8.70 -24.64 6.62
CA ILE A 400 -9.76 -25.61 6.30
C ILE A 400 -10.06 -26.63 7.41
N HIS A 401 -9.12 -26.87 8.31
CA HIS A 401 -9.29 -27.77 9.44
C HIS A 401 -10.13 -27.17 10.59
N GLU A 402 -10.40 -25.86 10.55
CA GLU A 402 -11.22 -25.11 11.52
C GLU A 402 -12.69 -25.01 11.10
N TRP A 403 -13.02 -25.49 9.89
CA TRP A 403 -14.35 -25.39 9.29
C TRP A 403 -15.41 -26.22 10.00
#